data_AF-A0A7V9RKR6-F1
#
_entry.id   AF-A0A7V9RKR6-F1
#
_cell.length_a   1.000
_cell.length_b   1.000
_cell.length_c   1.000
_cell.angle_alpha   90.00
_cell.angle_beta   90.00
_cell.angle_gamma   90.00
#
_symmetry.space_group_name_H-M   'P 1'
#
loop_
_entity.id
_entity.type
_entity.pdbx_description
1 polymer ?
#
loop_
_entity_poly.entity_id
_entity_poly.type
_entity_poly.pdbx_seq_one_letter_code
_entity_poly.pdbx_strand_id
1 'polypeptide(L)'
;MLSLGHLAMIQAGQQAGWAWTHVPFRGGGPLMNDTVAGHVPPAIGTVFLMLPHVKAGTVKPMAVTGAKRHASLPDTPTLAEQASRISKPSRIGA
;
A
#
# COMPACT_ATOMS: atom_id res chain seq x y z
N MET A 1 4.23 -18.30 16.46
CA MET A 1 3.67 -16.95 16.25
C MET A 1 4.41 -15.99 17.18
N LEU A 2 5.61 -15.55 16.78
CA LEU A 2 6.46 -14.57 17.47
C LEU A 2 7.61 -14.27 16.51
N SER A 3 7.49 -13.21 15.71
CA SER A 3 8.54 -12.77 14.81
C SER A 3 8.82 -11.30 15.09
N LEU A 4 10.09 -10.91 15.07
CA LEU A 4 10.56 -9.53 15.22
C LEU A 4 9.83 -8.55 14.28
N GLY A 5 9.41 -9.00 13.10
CA GLY A 5 8.62 -8.19 12.16
C GLY A 5 7.22 -7.82 12.70
N HIS A 6 6.60 -8.69 13.50
CA HIS A 6 5.30 -8.40 14.12
C HIS A 6 5.42 -7.35 15.23
N LEU A 7 6.46 -7.45 16.07
CA LEU A 7 6.73 -6.47 17.12
C LEU A 7 7.12 -5.10 16.54
N ALA A 8 7.97 -5.08 15.51
CA ALA A 8 8.33 -3.85 14.83
C ALA A 8 7.11 -3.14 14.21
N MET A 9 6.16 -3.92 13.67
CA MET A 9 4.90 -3.39 13.13
C MET A 9 3.99 -2.82 14.23
N ILE A 10 3.86 -3.49 15.38
CA ILE A 10 3.09 -2.98 16.52
C ILE A 10 3.71 -1.69 17.06
N GLN A 11 5.04 -1.65 17.21
CA GLN A 11 5.75 -0.47 17.72
C GLN A 11 5.64 0.73 16.77
N ALA A 12 5.76 0.50 15.46
CA ALA A 12 5.56 1.54 14.46
C ALA A 12 4.13 2.09 14.46
N GLY A 13 3.13 1.21 14.61
CA GLY A 13 1.72 1.62 14.73
C GLY A 13 1.45 2.46 15.98
N GLN A 14 2.04 2.08 17.12
CA GLN A 14 1.93 2.86 18.37
C GLN A 14 2.54 4.26 18.26
N GLN A 15 3.69 4.41 17.59
CA GLN A 15 4.36 5.70 17.43
C GLN A 15 3.66 6.63 16.43
N ALA A 16 3.01 6.08 15.40
CA ALA A 16 2.30 6.85 14.39
C ALA A 16 0.83 7.17 14.77
N GLY A 17 0.33 6.63 15.88
CA GLY A 17 -1.08 6.74 16.28
C GLY A 17 -2.04 5.98 15.35
N TRP A 18 -1.53 5.06 14.53
CA TRP A 18 -2.31 4.29 13.55
C TRP A 18 -2.19 2.79 13.85
N ALA A 19 -3.31 2.09 14.01
CA ALA A 19 -3.32 0.63 14.15
C ALA A 19 -3.30 -0.03 12.76
N TRP A 20 -2.24 -0.78 12.46
CA TRP A 20 -2.12 -1.55 11.22
C TRP A 20 -2.17 -3.04 11.52
N THR A 21 -3.12 -3.75 10.91
CA THR A 21 -3.16 -5.21 10.96
C THR A 21 -2.46 -5.77 9.74
N HIS A 22 -1.23 -6.27 9.93
CA HIS A 22 -0.57 -7.03 8.87
C HIS A 22 -1.30 -8.35 8.66
N VAL A 23 -1.81 -8.57 7.45
CA VAL A 23 -2.38 -9.86 7.04
C VAL A 23 -1.35 -10.57 6.16
N PRO A 24 -0.65 -11.60 6.67
CA PRO A 24 0.33 -12.34 5.87
C PRO A 24 -0.40 -13.25 4.86
N PHE A 25 -0.07 -13.10 3.59
CA PHE A 25 -0.59 -13.95 2.51
C PHE A 25 0.44 -14.98 2.06
N ARG A 26 -0.03 -16.19 1.74
CA ARG A 26 0.80 -17.27 1.15
C ARG A 26 1.02 -17.02 -0.36
N GLY A 27 1.64 -15.89 -0.70
CA GLY A 27 1.97 -15.49 -2.08
C GLY A 27 0.99 -14.49 -2.70
N GLY A 28 1.26 -14.14 -3.96
CA GLY A 28 0.56 -13.06 -4.68
C GLY A 28 -0.87 -13.38 -5.11
N GLY A 29 -1.20 -14.64 -5.43
CA GLY A 29 -2.55 -15.04 -5.84
C GLY A 29 -3.61 -14.82 -4.74
N PRO A 30 -3.42 -15.36 -3.52
CA PRO A 30 -4.32 -15.13 -2.40
C PRO A 30 -4.46 -13.63 -2.06
N LEU A 31 -3.37 -12.86 -2.12
CA LEU A 31 -3.40 -11.41 -1.92
C LEU A 31 -4.31 -10.71 -2.94
N MET A 32 -4.18 -11.05 -4.23
CA MET A 32 -4.98 -10.43 -5.28
C MET A 32 -6.46 -10.78 -5.17
N ASN A 33 -6.78 -12.03 -4.84
CA ASN A 33 -8.17 -12.44 -4.64
C ASN A 33 -8.84 -11.63 -3.53
N ASP A 34 -8.19 -11.48 -2.38
CA ASP A 34 -8.74 -10.70 -1.26
C ASP A 34 -8.80 -9.20 -1.54
N THR A 35 -7.85 -8.68 -2.32
CA THR A 35 -7.84 -7.27 -2.74
C THR A 35 -8.99 -6.96 -3.70
N VAL A 36 -9.18 -7.82 -4.71
CA VAL A 36 -10.26 -7.68 -5.70
C VAL A 36 -11.63 -7.90 -5.06
N ALA A 37 -11.73 -8.82 -4.08
CA ALA A 37 -12.94 -9.02 -3.29
C ALA A 37 -13.21 -7.88 -2.28
N GLY A 38 -12.27 -6.96 -2.07
CA GLY A 38 -12.42 -5.83 -1.15
C GLY A 38 -12.23 -6.18 0.34
N HIS A 39 -11.70 -7.37 0.65
CA HIS A 39 -11.44 -7.79 2.03
C HIS A 39 -10.23 -7.07 2.65
N VAL A 40 -9.28 -6.63 1.83
CA VAL A 40 -8.07 -5.92 2.30
C VAL A 40 -7.94 -4.57 1.58
N PRO A 41 -8.11 -3.44 2.29
CA PRO A 41 -8.13 -2.11 1.66
C PRO A 41 -6.77 -1.64 1.11
N PRO A 42 -5.61 -1.87 1.78
CA PRO A 42 -4.30 -1.65 1.19
C PRO A 42 -3.55 -2.96 0.91
N ALA A 43 -3.27 -3.24 -0.36
CA ALA A 43 -2.40 -4.34 -0.77
C ALA A 43 -1.08 -3.80 -1.32
N ILE A 44 0.04 -4.39 -0.90
CA ILE A 44 1.37 -4.07 -1.39
C ILE A 44 1.93 -5.32 -2.07
N GLY A 45 2.32 -5.17 -3.33
CA GLY A 45 2.86 -6.26 -4.15
C GLY A 45 3.76 -5.74 -5.26
N THR A 46 4.33 -6.65 -6.04
CA THR A 46 5.15 -6.28 -7.19
C THR A 46 4.29 -5.69 -8.29
N VAL A 47 4.85 -4.76 -9.07
CA VAL A 47 4.15 -4.16 -10.21
C VAL A 47 3.71 -5.24 -11.20
N PHE A 48 4.52 -6.27 -11.41
CA PHE A 48 4.19 -7.39 -12.31
C PHE A 48 2.91 -8.14 -11.88
N LEU A 49 2.75 -8.39 -10.58
CA LEU A 49 1.55 -9.03 -10.03
C LEU A 49 0.31 -8.14 -10.19
N MET A 50 0.46 -6.84 -9.94
CA MET A 50 -0.65 -5.89 -9.85
C MET A 50 -1.10 -5.36 -11.22
N LEU A 51 -0.19 -5.26 -12.19
CA LEU A 51 -0.43 -4.60 -13.48
C LEU A 51 -1.62 -5.17 -14.28
N PRO A 52 -1.85 -6.50 -14.35
CA PRO A 52 -3.03 -7.04 -15.03
C PRO A 52 -4.35 -6.57 -14.39
N HIS A 53 -4.41 -6.52 -13.06
CA HIS A 53 -5.59 -6.09 -12.32
C HIS A 53 -5.81 -4.57 -12.39
N VAL A 54 -4.73 -3.80 -12.43
CA VAL A 54 -4.80 -2.34 -12.67
C VAL A 54 -5.35 -2.06 -14.06
N LYS A 55 -4.85 -2.76 -15.08
CA LYS A 55 -5.35 -2.62 -16.46
C LYS A 55 -6.80 -3.07 -16.62
N ALA A 56 -7.21 -4.11 -15.88
CA ALA A 56 -8.59 -4.58 -15.84
C ALA A 56 -9.54 -3.66 -15.04
N GLY A 57 -9.00 -2.65 -14.33
CA GLY A 57 -9.79 -1.75 -13.49
C GLY A 57 -10.31 -2.38 -12.19
N THR A 58 -9.93 -3.61 -11.88
CA THR A 58 -10.38 -4.32 -10.66
C THR A 58 -9.66 -3.83 -9.41
N VAL A 59 -8.49 -3.20 -9.56
CA VAL A 59 -7.77 -2.55 -8.45
C VAL A 59 -7.23 -1.18 -8.89
N LYS A 60 -7.19 -0.23 -7.95
CA LYS A 60 -6.71 1.12 -8.21
C LYS A 60 -5.27 1.27 -7.68
N PRO A 61 -4.29 1.65 -8.51
CA PRO A 61 -2.93 1.91 -8.04
C PRO A 61 -2.91 3.21 -7.22
N MET A 62 -2.46 3.12 -5.97
CA MET A 62 -2.37 4.30 -5.09
C MET A 62 -0.98 4.94 -5.10
N ALA A 63 0.07 4.13 -4.98
CA ALA A 63 1.45 4.59 -4.99
C ALA A 63 2.39 3.48 -5.47
N VAL A 64 3.55 3.86 -6.00
CA VAL A 64 4.67 2.94 -6.20
C VAL A 64 5.73 3.15 -5.12
N THR A 65 6.33 2.07 -4.63
CA THR A 65 7.36 2.11 -3.58
C THR A 65 8.77 2.37 -4.11
N GLY A 66 8.95 2.39 -5.43
CA GLY A 66 10.23 2.71 -6.07
C GLY A 66 10.60 4.21 -5.95
N ALA A 67 11.88 4.52 -6.11
CA ALA A 67 12.39 5.90 -6.05
C ALA A 67 11.85 6.80 -7.18
N LYS A 68 11.45 6.19 -8.30
CA LYS A 68 10.83 6.85 -9.44
C LYS A 68 9.53 6.14 -9.79
N ARG A 69 8.64 6.84 -10.49
CA ARG A 69 7.43 6.24 -11.07
C ARG A 69 7.81 5.07 -11.96
N HIS A 70 6.97 4.03 -11.96
CA HIS A 70 7.22 2.85 -12.79
C HIS A 70 6.80 3.14 -14.23
N ALA A 71 7.58 2.72 -15.24
CA ALA A 71 7.29 2.99 -16.65
C ALA A 71 5.90 2.49 -17.09
N SER A 72 5.45 1.36 -16.52
CA SER A 72 4.10 0.81 -16.77
C SER A 72 2.97 1.47 -15.98
N LEU A 73 3.29 2.39 -15.05
CA LEU A 73 2.33 3.13 -14.22
C LEU A 73 2.78 4.61 -14.10
N PRO A 74 2.84 5.35 -15.23
CA PRO A 74 3.39 6.71 -15.24
C PRO A 74 2.51 7.71 -14.48
N ASP A 75 1.20 7.47 -14.42
CA ASP A 75 0.26 8.34 -13.71
C ASP A 75 0.26 8.12 -12.19
N THR A 76 0.80 6.99 -11.73
CA THR A 76 0.84 6.63 -10.31
C THR A 76 2.03 7.30 -9.63
N PRO A 77 1.82 8.13 -8.58
CA PRO A 77 2.91 8.78 -7.86
C PRO A 77 3.75 7.79 -7.06
N THR A 78 4.95 8.21 -6.69
CA THR A 78 5.77 7.45 -5.74
C THR A 78 5.29 7.68 -4.31
N LEU A 79 5.61 6.77 -3.40
CA LEU A 79 5.33 6.94 -1.98
C LEU A 79 6.06 8.17 -1.41
N ALA A 80 7.26 8.47 -1.90
CA ALA A 80 8.01 9.67 -1.53
C ALA A 80 7.30 10.97 -1.99
N GLU A 81 6.76 10.98 -3.22
CA GLU A 81 5.94 12.09 -3.72
C GLU A 81 4.68 12.30 -2.87
N GLN A 82 4.04 11.22 -2.42
CA GLN A 82 2.85 11.31 -1.56
C GLN A 82 3.16 11.75 -0.12
N ALA A 83 4.26 11.26 0.47
CA ALA A 83 4.67 11.66 1.82
C ALA A 83 4.89 13.17 1.93
N SER A 84 5.48 13.79 0.91
CA SER A 84 5.63 15.25 0.82
C SER A 84 4.31 16.02 0.72
N ARG A 85 3.22 15.38 0.25
CA ARG A 85 1.88 16.00 0.22
C ARG A 85 1.16 15.92 1.56
N ILE A 86 1.48 14.91 2.38
CA ILE A 86 0.90 14.74 3.72
C ILE A 86 1.54 15.71 4.73
N SER A 87 2.81 16.10 4.54
CA SER A 87 3.50 17.03 5.45
C SER A 87 3.03 18.49 5.35
N LYS A 88 2.25 18.84 4.33
CA LYS A 88 1.58 20.14 4.28
C LYS A 88 0.23 19.95 4.97
N PRO A 89 0.01 20.47 6.19
CA PRO A 89 -1.29 20.34 6.84
C PRO A 89 -2.33 21.01 5.95
N SER A 90 -3.15 20.18 5.31
CA SER A 90 -4.33 20.63 4.59
C SER A 90 -5.19 21.36 5.61
N ARG A 91 -5.32 22.68 5.45
CA ARG A 91 -6.22 23.52 6.23
C ARG A 91 -7.64 23.07 5.92
N ILE A 92 -8.12 22.07 6.65
CA ILE A 92 -9.52 21.70 6.68
C ILE A 92 -10.15 22.45 7.85
N GLY A 93 -11.02 23.39 7.51
CA GLY A 93 -12.02 23.97 8.41
C GLY A 93 -11.55 25.17 9.23
N ALA A 94 -11.85 26.37 8.73
CA ALA A 94 -12.27 27.48 9.57
C ALA A 94 -13.77 27.36 9.84
#